data_AF-A0A7Y1Z1N4-F1
#
_entry.id   AF-A0A7Y1Z1N4-F1
#
_cell.length_a   1.000
_cell.length_b   1.000
_cell.length_c   1.000
_cell.angle_alpha   90.00
_cell.angle_beta   90.00
_cell.angle_gamma   90.00
#
_symmetry.space_group_name_H-M   'P 1'
#
loop_
_entity.id
_entity.type
_entity.pdbx_description
1 polymer ?
#
loop_
_entity_poly.entity_id
_entity_poly.type
_entity_poly.pdbx_seq_one_letter_code
_entity_poly.pdbx_strand_id
1 'polypeptide(L)'
;SWVKLGLKPARGGRFGAAGVKSWVILPAGADGPAFLVTENFKAILRYNASTSYALAVGHLADRIRGGPELAARWPEHHRPLSRPQRVELQDLLARRGHYQGDVSGRFGRQTVAAIVAYQKTAGLPPDGFASVALLERLRRGR
;
A
#
# COMPACT_ATOMS: atom_id res chain seq x y z
N SER A 1 9.29 -7.08 -17.12
CA SER A 1 9.00 -8.24 -16.24
C SER A 1 9.50 -7.92 -14.86
N TRP A 2 8.72 -8.18 -13.81
CA TRP A 2 9.08 -7.93 -12.41
C TRP A 2 10.40 -8.56 -11.98
N VAL A 3 10.73 -9.74 -12.51
CA VAL A 3 12.02 -10.41 -12.27
C VAL A 3 13.21 -9.55 -12.73
N LYS A 4 13.08 -8.86 -13.87
CA LYS A 4 14.14 -7.95 -14.38
C LYS A 4 14.32 -6.70 -13.49
N LEU A 5 13.31 -6.37 -12.68
CA LEU A 5 13.37 -5.31 -11.68
C LEU A 5 13.83 -5.83 -10.30
N GLY A 6 14.28 -7.09 -10.22
CA GLY A 6 14.85 -7.69 -9.02
C GLY A 6 13.84 -8.34 -8.07
N LEU A 7 12.55 -8.36 -8.40
CA LEU A 7 11.55 -9.03 -7.55
C LEU A 7 11.76 -10.55 -7.54
N LYS A 8 11.61 -11.16 -6.37
CA LYS A 8 11.72 -12.59 -6.12
C LYS A 8 10.52 -13.09 -5.32
N PRO A 9 10.02 -14.31 -5.55
CA PRO A 9 8.98 -14.88 -4.70
C PRO A 9 9.45 -15.01 -3.24
N ALA A 10 8.57 -14.69 -2.29
CA ALA A 10 8.91 -14.66 -0.87
C ALA A 10 9.35 -16.03 -0.29
N ARG A 11 8.93 -17.12 -0.92
CA ARG A 11 9.28 -18.50 -0.52
C ARG A 11 10.28 -19.18 -1.46
N GLY A 12 10.97 -18.40 -2.29
CA GLY A 12 11.81 -18.92 -3.37
C GLY A 12 11.00 -19.49 -4.54
N GLY A 13 11.69 -20.08 -5.52
CA GLY A 13 11.07 -20.60 -6.73
C GLY A 13 10.82 -19.52 -7.80
N ARG A 14 9.78 -19.73 -8.62
CA ARG A 14 9.43 -18.85 -9.75
C ARG A 14 8.08 -18.20 -9.49
N PHE A 15 7.86 -17.01 -10.05
CA PHE A 15 6.51 -16.49 -10.19
C PHE A 15 5.66 -17.45 -11.03
N GLY A 16 4.34 -17.29 -10.96
CA GLY A 16 3.39 -18.06 -11.78
C GLY A 16 3.57 -17.82 -13.29
N ALA A 17 2.55 -18.18 -14.07
CA ALA A 17 2.60 -18.12 -15.53
C ALA A 17 3.15 -16.78 -16.07
N ALA A 18 4.02 -16.87 -17.06
CA ALA A 18 4.59 -15.70 -17.74
C ALA A 18 3.50 -14.92 -18.50
N GLY A 19 3.72 -13.62 -18.70
CA GLY A 19 2.77 -12.77 -19.45
C GLY A 19 1.52 -12.34 -18.67
N VAL A 20 1.33 -12.82 -17.44
CA VAL A 20 0.20 -12.39 -16.60
C VAL A 20 0.37 -10.93 -16.18
N LYS A 21 -0.58 -10.09 -16.58
CA LYS A 21 -0.65 -8.69 -16.16
C LYS A 21 -0.78 -8.61 -14.64
N SER A 22 0.14 -7.88 -14.04
CA SER A 22 0.30 -7.84 -12.58
C SER A 22 0.86 -6.52 -12.10
N TRP A 23 0.60 -6.19 -10.84
CA TRP A 23 1.12 -5.01 -10.16
C TRP A 23 1.42 -5.32 -8.70
N VAL A 24 2.29 -4.51 -8.11
CA VAL A 24 2.67 -4.64 -6.71
C VAL A 24 1.70 -3.84 -5.85
N ILE A 25 1.32 -4.42 -4.71
CA ILE A 25 0.68 -3.70 -3.61
C ILE A 25 1.51 -3.85 -2.33
N LEU A 26 1.54 -2.77 -1.54
CA LEU A 26 2.25 -2.66 -0.27
C LEU A 26 1.24 -2.25 0.82
N PRO A 27 0.46 -3.21 1.37
CA PRO A 27 -0.69 -2.88 2.22
C PRO A 27 -0.30 -2.25 3.56
N ALA A 28 0.97 -2.43 3.97
CA ALA A 28 1.56 -1.81 5.14
C ALA A 28 2.87 -1.09 4.80
N GLY A 29 2.98 -0.48 3.61
CA GLY A 29 4.18 0.25 3.19
C GLY A 29 5.38 -0.65 2.87
N ALA A 30 6.53 -0.04 2.64
CA ALA A 30 7.75 -0.71 2.18
C ALA A 30 8.33 -1.72 3.17
N ASP A 31 8.11 -1.50 4.47
CA ASP A 31 8.60 -2.39 5.53
C ASP A 31 7.68 -3.60 5.78
N GLY A 32 6.53 -3.65 5.10
CA GLY A 32 5.55 -4.71 5.22
C GLY A 32 5.64 -5.78 4.14
N PRO A 33 4.72 -6.77 4.16
CA PRO A 33 4.62 -7.77 3.11
C PRO A 33 4.25 -7.12 1.77
N ALA A 34 4.98 -7.50 0.71
CA ALA A 34 4.69 -7.10 -0.66
C ALA A 34 3.97 -8.23 -1.41
N PHE A 35 2.96 -7.88 -2.20
CA PHE A 35 2.20 -8.84 -2.99
C PHE A 35 2.22 -8.46 -4.46
N LEU A 36 2.45 -9.47 -5.30
CA LEU A 36 2.20 -9.35 -6.73
C LEU A 36 0.79 -9.84 -7.03
N VAL A 37 -0.10 -8.92 -7.38
CA VAL A 37 -1.52 -9.21 -7.63
C VAL A 37 -1.84 -9.13 -9.12
N THR A 38 -2.91 -9.80 -9.53
CA THR A 38 -3.31 -9.98 -10.93
C THR A 38 -4.72 -9.45 -11.18
N GLU A 39 -5.22 -9.53 -12.41
CA GLU A 39 -6.59 -9.12 -12.76
C GLU A 39 -7.68 -9.79 -11.89
N ASN A 40 -7.46 -11.00 -11.34
CA ASN A 40 -8.39 -11.62 -10.40
C ASN A 40 -8.54 -10.83 -9.10
N PHE A 41 -7.47 -10.16 -8.65
CA PHE A 41 -7.53 -9.26 -7.50
C PHE A 41 -8.42 -8.05 -7.78
N LYS A 42 -8.36 -7.49 -9.00
CA LYS A 42 -9.29 -6.43 -9.44
C LYS A 42 -10.73 -6.91 -9.46
N ALA A 43 -10.99 -8.15 -9.85
CA ALA A 43 -12.34 -8.71 -9.81
C ALA A 43 -12.89 -8.72 -8.38
N ILE A 44 -12.10 -9.13 -7.38
CA ILE A 44 -12.50 -9.08 -5.97
C ILE A 44 -12.74 -7.63 -5.51
N LEU A 45 -11.90 -6.69 -5.93
CA LEU A 45 -12.07 -5.26 -5.62
C LEU A 45 -13.38 -4.67 -6.18
N ARG A 46 -13.93 -5.23 -7.28
CA ARG A 46 -15.24 -4.80 -7.81
C ARG A 46 -16.39 -5.21 -6.90
N TYR A 47 -16.23 -6.29 -6.14
CA TYR A 47 -17.21 -6.72 -5.14
C TYR A 47 -17.15 -5.82 -3.90
N ASN A 48 -15.93 -5.52 -3.42
CA ASN A 48 -15.70 -4.57 -2.34
C ASN A 48 -14.37 -3.85 -2.57
N ALA A 49 -14.42 -2.52 -2.71
CA ALA A 49 -13.29 -1.66 -3.04
C ALA A 49 -12.32 -1.46 -1.86
N SER A 50 -11.89 -2.55 -1.23
CA SER A 50 -10.96 -2.57 -0.10
C SER A 50 -9.82 -3.56 -0.35
N THR A 51 -8.59 -3.07 -0.27
CA THR A 51 -7.39 -3.89 -0.46
C THR A 51 -7.27 -4.95 0.64
N SER A 52 -7.62 -4.62 1.89
CA SER A 52 -7.59 -5.58 3.00
C SER A 52 -8.62 -6.69 2.80
N TYR A 53 -9.81 -6.35 2.32
CA TYR A 53 -10.85 -7.33 1.99
C TYR A 53 -10.37 -8.27 0.88
N ALA A 54 -9.86 -7.71 -0.24
CA ALA A 54 -9.42 -8.52 -1.36
C ALA A 54 -8.23 -9.44 -1.00
N LEU A 55 -7.31 -8.96 -0.16
CA LEU A 55 -6.23 -9.78 0.39
C LEU A 55 -6.75 -10.89 1.30
N ALA A 56 -7.71 -10.59 2.18
CA ALA A 56 -8.29 -11.58 3.07
C ALA A 56 -9.02 -12.68 2.28
N VAL A 57 -9.79 -12.33 1.25
CA VAL A 57 -10.48 -13.29 0.38
C VAL A 57 -9.48 -14.16 -0.37
N GLY A 58 -8.46 -13.55 -1.00
CA GLY A 58 -7.43 -14.29 -1.72
C GLY A 58 -6.66 -15.24 -0.80
N HIS A 59 -6.22 -14.74 0.35
CA HIS A 59 -5.50 -15.54 1.32
C HIS A 59 -6.36 -16.67 1.91
N LEU A 60 -7.62 -16.40 2.26
CA LEU A 60 -8.56 -17.42 2.74
C LEU A 60 -8.76 -18.52 1.70
N ALA A 61 -8.91 -18.17 0.42
CA ALA A 61 -9.03 -19.15 -0.66
C ALA A 61 -7.77 -20.03 -0.77
N ASP A 62 -6.58 -19.47 -0.59
CA ASP A 62 -5.33 -20.24 -0.53
C ASP A 62 -5.29 -21.16 0.69
N ARG A 63 -5.72 -20.68 1.87
CA ARG A 63 -5.77 -21.46 3.11
C ARG A 63 -6.74 -22.62 3.03
N ILE A 64 -7.91 -22.44 2.41
CA ILE A 64 -8.90 -23.52 2.19
C ILE A 64 -8.32 -24.64 1.32
N ARG A 65 -7.44 -24.32 0.36
CA ARG A 65 -6.74 -25.31 -0.47
C ARG A 65 -5.54 -25.97 0.20
N GLY A 66 -5.29 -25.69 1.49
CA GLY A 66 -4.11 -26.18 2.21
C GLY A 66 -2.83 -25.36 1.94
N GLY A 67 -2.96 -24.15 1.39
CA GLY A 67 -1.84 -23.24 1.15
C GLY A 67 -1.19 -22.72 2.44
N PRO A 68 0.08 -22.28 2.36
CA PRO A 68 0.81 -21.80 3.52
C PRO A 68 0.30 -20.44 4.01
N GLU A 69 0.75 -20.02 5.19
CA GLU A 69 0.49 -18.68 5.74
C GLU A 69 1.20 -17.60 4.92
N LEU A 70 1.04 -16.33 5.29
CA LEU A 70 1.87 -15.27 4.75
C LEU A 70 3.33 -15.47 5.21
N ALA A 71 4.29 -15.30 4.29
CA ALA A 71 5.71 -15.54 4.56
C ALA A 71 6.34 -14.43 5.42
N ALA A 72 5.90 -13.18 5.24
CA ALA A 72 6.41 -12.03 5.95
C ALA A 72 5.43 -11.58 7.03
N ARG A 73 5.98 -11.05 8.14
CA ARG A 73 5.20 -10.48 9.23
C ARG A 73 4.73 -9.07 8.90
N TRP A 74 3.66 -8.65 9.55
CA TRP A 74 3.20 -7.27 9.50
C TRP A 74 4.01 -6.41 10.47
N PRO A 75 4.35 -5.17 10.13
CA PRO A 75 5.07 -4.27 11.04
C PRO A 75 4.20 -3.95 12.26
N GLU A 76 4.70 -4.21 13.47
CA GLU A 76 3.96 -4.00 14.72
C GLU A 76 3.71 -2.51 15.02
N HIS A 77 4.59 -1.64 14.53
CA HIS A 77 4.52 -0.20 14.79
C HIS A 77 3.62 0.56 13.80
N HIS A 78 3.01 -0.13 12.84
CA HIS A 78 2.13 0.50 11.85
C HIS A 78 0.74 0.71 12.43
N ARG A 79 0.61 1.77 13.23
CA ARG A 79 -0.70 2.25 13.68
C ARG A 79 -1.42 2.97 12.53
N PRO A 80 -2.62 2.53 12.13
CA PRO A 80 -3.39 3.25 11.13
C PRO A 80 -3.78 4.64 11.65
N LEU A 81 -3.84 5.63 10.75
CA LEU A 81 -4.27 6.97 11.10
C LEU A 81 -5.75 6.99 11.49
N SER A 82 -6.07 7.67 12.59
CA SER A 82 -7.45 8.00 12.95
C SER A 82 -8.08 8.90 11.89
N ARG A 83 -9.42 9.02 11.87
CA ARG A 83 -10.09 9.93 10.92
C ARG A 83 -9.58 11.38 11.05
N PRO A 84 -9.46 11.98 12.25
CA PRO A 84 -8.87 13.31 12.41
C PRO A 84 -7.45 13.41 11.84
N GLN A 85 -6.60 12.41 12.11
CA GLN A 85 -5.22 12.38 11.59
C GLN A 85 -5.16 12.28 10.07
N ARG A 86 -6.13 11.60 9.43
CA ARG A 86 -6.21 11.53 7.97
C ARG A 86 -6.59 12.87 7.34
N VAL A 87 -7.53 13.59 7.95
CA VAL A 87 -7.91 14.94 7.53
C VAL A 87 -6.69 15.87 7.64
N GLU A 88 -6.02 15.83 8.78
CA GLU A 88 -4.82 16.63 9.03
C GLU A 88 -3.69 16.33 8.04
N LEU A 89 -3.44 15.05 7.74
CA LEU A 89 -2.44 14.67 6.74
C LEU A 89 -2.75 15.27 5.37
N GLN A 90 -4.01 15.23 4.92
CA GLN A 90 -4.41 15.85 3.66
C GLN A 90 -4.22 17.38 3.67
N ASP A 91 -4.58 18.04 4.77
CA ASP A 91 -4.39 19.49 4.94
C ASP A 91 -2.90 19.86 4.87
N LEU A 92 -2.04 19.13 5.58
CA LEU A 92 -0.61 19.38 5.60
C LEU A 92 0.07 19.10 4.26
N LEU A 93 -0.41 18.11 3.50
CA LEU A 93 0.03 17.86 2.12
C LEU A 93 -0.43 18.97 1.17
N ALA A 94 -1.65 19.49 1.35
CA ALA A 94 -2.19 20.58 0.54
C ALA A 94 -1.42 21.88 0.76
N ARG A 95 -1.14 22.25 2.03
CA ARG A 95 -0.31 23.40 2.39
C ARG A 95 1.10 23.36 1.81
N ARG A 96 1.61 22.17 1.52
CA ARG A 96 2.91 21.93 0.89
C ARG A 96 2.84 21.81 -0.64
N GLY A 97 1.68 22.02 -1.24
CA GLY A 97 1.47 21.94 -2.69
C GLY A 97 1.48 20.51 -3.25
N HIS A 98 1.45 19.48 -2.40
CA HIS A 98 1.44 18.08 -2.85
C HIS A 98 0.03 17.53 -3.10
N TYR A 99 -1.00 18.15 -2.53
CA TYR A 99 -2.39 17.67 -2.62
C TYR A 99 -3.32 18.79 -3.08
N GLN A 100 -4.18 18.50 -4.07
CA GLN A 100 -5.13 19.46 -4.66
C GLN A 100 -6.59 18.99 -4.55
N GLY A 101 -6.84 17.87 -3.85
CA GLY A 101 -8.19 17.33 -3.67
C GLY A 101 -8.83 17.76 -2.35
N ASP A 102 -10.02 17.24 -2.08
CA ASP A 102 -10.77 17.55 -0.87
C ASP A 102 -10.09 17.00 0.40
N VAL A 103 -9.98 17.85 1.43
CA VAL A 103 -9.49 17.49 2.76
C VAL A 103 -10.61 16.83 3.58
N SER A 104 -10.95 15.58 3.23
CA SER A 104 -12.12 14.87 3.79
C SER A 104 -11.77 13.72 4.75
N GLY A 105 -10.48 13.38 4.86
CA GLY A 105 -9.98 12.18 5.53
C GLY A 105 -10.23 10.89 4.74
N ARG A 106 -10.88 10.96 3.58
CA ARG A 106 -11.03 9.82 2.65
C ARG A 106 -9.79 9.74 1.77
N PHE A 107 -9.10 8.61 1.83
CA PHE A 107 -7.90 8.39 1.04
C PHE A 107 -8.27 7.69 -0.26
N GLY A 108 -7.88 8.32 -1.36
CA GLY A 108 -8.00 7.77 -2.70
C GLY A 108 -6.69 7.91 -3.46
N ARG A 109 -6.75 7.68 -4.78
CA ARG A 109 -5.58 7.76 -5.66
C ARG A 109 -4.84 9.09 -5.56
N GLN A 110 -5.57 10.21 -5.44
CA GLN A 110 -4.97 11.53 -5.30
C GLN A 110 -4.20 11.69 -3.98
N THR A 111 -4.74 11.19 -2.86
CA THR A 111 -4.03 11.25 -1.58
C THR A 111 -2.76 10.39 -1.60
N VAL A 112 -2.84 9.18 -2.16
CA VAL A 112 -1.66 8.31 -2.31
C VAL A 112 -0.61 8.97 -3.19
N ALA A 113 -1.00 9.57 -4.32
CA ALA A 113 -0.08 10.30 -5.18
C ALA A 113 0.58 11.49 -4.46
N ALA A 114 -0.17 12.23 -3.65
CA ALA A 114 0.36 13.32 -2.84
C ALA A 114 1.36 12.84 -1.78
N ILE A 115 1.07 11.72 -1.10
CA ILE A 115 2.00 11.09 -0.16
C ILE A 115 3.29 10.69 -0.87
N VAL A 116 3.18 10.00 -2.01
CA VAL A 116 4.35 9.61 -2.82
C VAL A 116 5.17 10.83 -3.24
N ALA A 117 4.51 11.91 -3.65
CA ALA A 117 5.19 13.15 -4.04
C ALA A 117 5.97 13.76 -2.87
N TYR A 118 5.35 13.85 -1.69
CA TYR A 118 6.02 14.34 -0.48
C TYR A 118 7.15 13.42 -0.02
N GLN A 119 6.96 12.09 -0.06
CA GLN A 119 8.01 11.13 0.30
C GLN A 119 9.25 11.33 -0.57
N LYS A 120 9.08 11.54 -1.89
CA LYS A 120 10.19 11.85 -2.79
C LYS A 120 10.93 13.13 -2.40
N THR A 121 10.21 14.21 -2.12
CA THR A 121 10.85 15.49 -1.74
C THR A 121 11.53 15.41 -0.38
N ALA A 122 11.02 14.57 0.53
CA ALA A 122 11.58 14.35 1.85
C ALA A 122 12.70 13.28 1.89
N GLY A 123 13.09 12.68 0.75
CA GLY A 123 14.11 11.63 0.68
C GLY A 123 13.68 10.31 1.35
N LEU A 124 12.37 10.05 1.43
CA LEU A 124 11.79 8.83 2.00
C LEU A 124 11.49 7.80 0.89
N PRO A 125 11.37 6.50 1.24
CA PRO A 125 10.81 5.51 0.34
C PRO A 125 9.43 5.95 -0.19
N PRO A 126 9.23 6.04 -1.51
CA PRO A 126 8.00 6.56 -2.11
C PRO A 126 6.91 5.48 -2.21
N ASP A 127 6.54 4.88 -1.08
CA ASP A 127 5.61 3.74 -0.98
C ASP A 127 4.13 4.14 -0.92
N GLY A 128 3.83 5.43 -0.75
CA GLY A 128 2.47 5.95 -0.66
C GLY A 128 1.74 5.62 0.64
N PHE A 129 2.42 5.08 1.65
CA PHE A 129 1.80 4.63 2.89
C PHE A 129 1.61 5.78 3.89
N ALA A 130 0.37 5.95 4.34
CA ALA A 130 0.03 6.97 5.31
C ALA A 130 0.23 6.45 6.74
N SER A 131 1.37 6.74 7.33
CA SER A 131 1.72 6.34 8.70
C SER A 131 1.64 7.52 9.68
N VAL A 132 1.53 7.21 10.97
CA VAL A 132 1.70 8.21 12.05
C VAL A 132 3.07 8.88 11.93
N ALA A 133 4.13 8.12 11.62
CA ALA A 133 5.47 8.67 11.44
C ALA A 133 5.54 9.71 10.30
N LEU A 134 4.83 9.46 9.18
CA LEU A 134 4.73 10.41 8.08
C LEU A 134 4.00 11.69 8.51
N LEU A 135 2.88 11.56 9.23
CA LEU A 135 2.14 12.69 9.78
C LEU A 135 3.00 13.52 10.74
N GLU A 136 3.73 12.89 11.65
CA GLU A 136 4.65 13.57 12.57
C GLU A 136 5.78 14.30 11.85
N ARG A 137 6.20 13.81 10.68
CA ARG A 137 7.20 14.50 9.86
C ARG A 137 6.60 15.75 9.20
N LEU A 138 5.40 15.63 8.64
CA LEU A 138 4.65 16.77 8.09
C LEU A 138 4.36 17.84 9.16
N ARG A 139 4.08 17.46 10.41
CA ARG A 139 3.91 18.40 11.53
C ARG A 139 5.19 19.18 11.83
N ARG A 140 6.35 18.53 11.75
CA ARG A 140 7.65 19.13 12.11
C ARG A 140 8.24 20.11 11.10
N GLY A 141 7.65 20.26 9.91
CA GLY A 141 8.16 21.26 8.95
C GLY A 141 9.45 20.88 8.23
N ARG A 142 9.99 19.66 8.43
CA ARG A 142 11.27 19.20 7.88
C ARG A 142 11.09 18.10 6.84
#